data_AF-A0A7J4FUL2-F1
#
_entry.id   AF-A0A7J4FUL2-F1
#
_cell.length_a   1.000
_cell.length_b   1.000
_cell.length_c   1.000
_cell.angle_alpha   90.00
_cell.angle_beta   90.00
_cell.angle_gamma   90.00
#
_symmetry.space_group_name_H-M   'P 1'
#
loop_
_entity.id
_entity.type
_entity.pdbx_description
1 polymer ?
#
loop_
_entity_poly.entity_id
_entity_poly.type
_entity_poly.pdbx_seq_one_letter_code
_entity_poly.pdbx_strand_id
1 'polypeptide(L)'
;SIMPQKKNPDVAELIRGKTGSTVAALVGILTITKALPQSYNRDLQEATAHLWSAAADTLASVCMTAGMIDTMKMHEETLARQATAGFAMATELADTLVRRCGISFRTAHQIVGTLARMDAVPSLWTIDETCFSMTGRRLSDSGLDEQAITDALDPVSEIGSRASGGPAPGDVARVITIFENELQKDLIALDVRCNRVNDAARMLDHEVRRRTRMISVV
;
A
#
# COMPACT_ATOMS: atom_id res chain seq x y z
N SER A 1 -30.90 3.87 -12.00
CA SER A 1 -29.66 3.94 -12.78
C SER A 1 -30.01 4.29 -14.22
N ILE A 2 -29.38 5.33 -14.81
CA ILE A 2 -29.63 5.82 -16.19
C ILE A 2 -28.41 5.65 -17.12
N MET A 3 -27.22 5.37 -16.57
CA MET A 3 -25.95 5.34 -17.32
C MET A 3 -25.34 3.93 -17.33
N PRO A 4 -25.46 3.17 -18.42
CA PRO A 4 -24.97 1.78 -18.51
C PRO A 4 -23.44 1.65 -18.43
N GLN A 5 -22.69 2.71 -18.75
CA GLN A 5 -21.23 2.76 -18.71
C GLN A 5 -20.65 3.14 -17.34
N LYS A 6 -21.47 3.69 -16.44
CA LYS A 6 -20.99 4.22 -15.15
C LYS A 6 -20.78 3.08 -14.17
N LYS A 7 -19.51 2.75 -13.90
CA LYS A 7 -19.10 1.86 -12.80
C LYS A 7 -18.67 2.72 -11.61
N ASN A 8 -19.35 2.56 -10.49
CA ASN A 8 -19.00 3.25 -9.25
C ASN A 8 -18.06 2.38 -8.41
N PRO A 9 -17.11 2.96 -7.66
CA PRO A 9 -16.28 2.24 -6.72
C PRO A 9 -17.02 1.97 -5.39
N ASP A 10 -18.26 1.47 -5.46
CA ASP A 10 -19.19 1.37 -4.32
C ASP A 10 -18.55 0.59 -3.16
N VAL A 11 -17.83 -0.49 -3.46
CA VAL A 11 -17.14 -1.32 -2.46
C VAL A 11 -16.10 -0.49 -1.69
N ALA A 12 -15.24 0.25 -2.40
CA ALA A 12 -14.21 1.08 -1.78
C ALA A 12 -14.83 2.24 -0.97
N GLU A 13 -15.93 2.83 -1.45
CA GLU A 13 -16.65 3.87 -0.73
C GLU A 13 -17.27 3.36 0.58
N LEU A 14 -17.92 2.19 0.54
CA LEU A 14 -18.52 1.56 1.71
C LEU A 14 -17.48 1.14 2.73
N ILE A 15 -16.37 0.52 2.32
CA ILE A 15 -15.26 0.14 3.21
C ILE A 15 -14.70 1.39 3.90
N ARG A 16 -14.47 2.47 3.14
CA ARG A 16 -14.00 3.74 3.71
C ARG A 16 -14.98 4.31 4.74
N GLY A 17 -16.28 4.20 4.49
CA GLY A 17 -17.32 4.58 5.46
C GLY A 17 -17.30 3.71 6.72
N LYS A 18 -17.09 2.40 6.58
CA LYS A 18 -17.05 1.42 7.68
C LYS A 18 -15.87 1.62 8.64
N THR A 19 -14.79 2.24 8.17
CA THR A 19 -13.73 2.74 9.06
C THR A 19 -14.28 3.68 10.14
N GLY A 20 -15.21 4.57 9.79
CA GLY A 20 -15.87 5.47 10.74
C GLY A 20 -16.65 4.73 11.82
N SER A 21 -17.41 3.70 11.44
CA SER A 21 -18.14 2.83 12.39
C SER A 21 -17.20 2.11 13.36
N THR A 22 -16.07 1.61 12.85
CA THR A 22 -15.06 0.91 13.67
C THR A 22 -14.39 1.87 14.67
N VAL A 23 -14.05 3.08 14.23
CA VAL A 23 -13.50 4.12 15.11
C VAL A 23 -14.52 4.54 16.18
N ALA A 24 -15.80 4.70 15.82
CA ALA A 24 -16.85 5.00 16.78
C ALA A 24 -17.02 3.90 17.84
N ALA A 25 -16.93 2.63 17.44
CA ALA A 25 -16.95 1.50 18.37
C ALA A 25 -15.76 1.54 19.35
N LEU A 26 -14.54 1.84 18.87
CA LEU A 26 -13.38 2.02 19.73
C LEU A 26 -13.59 3.14 20.76
N VAL A 27 -14.05 4.31 20.33
CA VAL A 27 -14.31 5.45 21.22
C VAL A 27 -15.41 5.11 22.23
N GLY A 28 -16.46 4.41 21.81
CA GLY A 28 -17.50 3.91 22.70
C GLY A 28 -16.95 3.01 23.81
N ILE A 29 -16.14 2.00 23.43
CA ILE A 29 -15.51 1.08 24.39
C ILE A 29 -14.59 1.84 25.37
N LEU A 30 -13.74 2.74 24.87
CA LEU A 30 -12.86 3.55 25.72
C LEU A 30 -13.65 4.44 26.70
N THR A 31 -14.81 4.94 26.27
CA THR A 31 -15.65 5.80 27.11
C THR A 31 -16.41 5.00 28.17
N ILE A 32 -16.97 3.84 27.80
CA ILE A 32 -17.64 2.92 28.74
C ILE A 32 -16.68 2.42 29.82
N THR A 33 -15.43 2.12 29.43
CA THR A 33 -14.42 1.60 30.35
C THR A 33 -13.73 2.67 31.19
N LYS A 34 -13.94 3.95 30.87
CA LYS A 34 -13.28 5.06 31.56
C LYS A 34 -13.74 5.13 33.02
N ALA A 35 -12.76 5.12 33.93
CA ALA A 35 -12.94 5.34 35.36
C ALA A 35 -13.90 4.34 36.06
N LEU A 36 -14.07 3.14 35.50
CA LEU A 36 -14.75 2.06 36.22
C LEU A 36 -13.92 1.66 37.45
N PRO A 37 -14.54 1.55 38.64
CA PRO A 37 -13.85 0.99 39.80
C PRO A 37 -13.56 -0.49 39.58
N GLN A 38 -12.58 -1.04 40.29
CA GLN A 38 -12.47 -2.51 40.40
C GLN A 38 -13.71 -3.04 41.17
N SER A 39 -14.31 -4.19 40.88
CA SER A 39 -13.95 -5.27 39.94
C SER A 39 -14.87 -5.33 38.71
N TYR A 40 -15.76 -6.33 38.59
CA TYR A 40 -16.73 -6.40 37.49
C TYR A 40 -17.84 -5.36 37.67
N ASN A 41 -18.08 -4.56 36.63
CA ASN A 41 -19.19 -3.60 36.54
C ASN A 41 -20.12 -4.02 35.39
N ARG A 42 -21.43 -3.89 35.59
CA ARG A 42 -22.43 -4.27 34.56
C ARG A 42 -22.34 -3.39 33.30
N ASP A 43 -21.78 -2.19 33.41
CA ASP A 43 -21.45 -1.28 32.32
C ASP A 43 -20.66 -1.97 31.19
N LEU A 44 -19.82 -2.97 31.53
CA LEU A 44 -19.03 -3.73 30.55
C LEU A 44 -19.90 -4.53 29.55
N GLN A 45 -21.17 -4.76 29.84
CA GLN A 45 -22.09 -5.40 28.90
C GLN A 45 -22.31 -4.53 27.65
N GLU A 46 -22.34 -3.21 27.80
CA GLU A 46 -22.48 -2.26 26.67
C GLU A 46 -21.25 -2.27 25.75
N ALA A 47 -20.05 -2.48 26.31
CA ALA A 47 -18.82 -2.54 25.51
C ALA A 47 -18.79 -3.75 24.55
N THR A 48 -19.48 -4.84 24.92
CA THR A 48 -19.46 -6.09 24.16
C THR A 48 -20.13 -5.93 22.79
N ALA A 49 -21.23 -5.18 22.70
CA ALA A 49 -21.92 -4.93 21.43
C ALA A 49 -21.05 -4.13 20.44
N HIS A 50 -20.32 -3.13 20.94
CA HIS A 50 -19.36 -2.35 20.14
C HIS A 50 -18.24 -3.23 19.60
N LEU A 51 -17.70 -4.13 20.42
CA LEU A 51 -16.63 -5.04 20.00
C LEU A 51 -17.10 -5.98 18.88
N TRP A 52 -18.27 -6.60 19.03
CA TRP A 52 -18.82 -7.50 18.00
C TRP A 52 -19.14 -6.78 16.70
N SER A 53 -19.72 -5.59 16.78
CA SER A 53 -20.02 -4.76 15.60
C SER A 53 -18.73 -4.40 14.85
N ALA A 54 -17.70 -3.92 15.55
CA ALA A 54 -16.41 -3.59 14.97
C ALA A 54 -15.73 -4.80 14.31
N ALA A 55 -15.76 -5.96 14.98
CA ALA A 55 -15.18 -7.20 14.45
C ALA A 55 -15.90 -7.64 13.17
N ALA A 56 -17.23 -7.61 13.16
CA ALA A 56 -18.04 -7.98 11.99
C ALA A 56 -17.81 -7.03 10.81
N ASP A 57 -17.82 -5.72 11.06
CA ASP A 57 -17.57 -4.71 10.03
C ASP A 57 -16.15 -4.83 9.45
N THR A 58 -15.15 -5.09 10.31
CA THR A 58 -13.76 -5.28 9.87
C THR A 58 -13.63 -6.53 9.00
N LEU A 59 -14.18 -7.67 9.43
CA LEU A 59 -14.13 -8.92 8.67
C LEU A 59 -14.81 -8.77 7.31
N ALA A 60 -16.02 -8.20 7.28
CA ALA A 60 -16.74 -7.96 6.04
C ALA A 60 -15.95 -7.04 5.10
N SER A 61 -15.33 -5.98 5.64
CA SER A 61 -14.51 -5.04 4.87
C SER A 61 -13.27 -5.70 4.25
N VAL A 62 -12.60 -6.58 5.00
CA VAL A 62 -11.46 -7.36 4.49
C VAL A 62 -11.90 -8.31 3.37
N CYS A 63 -12.99 -9.06 3.55
CA CYS A 63 -13.51 -9.97 2.51
C CYS A 63 -13.88 -9.22 1.23
N MET A 64 -14.56 -8.08 1.35
CA MET A 64 -14.94 -7.25 0.21
C MET A 64 -13.72 -6.64 -0.50
N THR A 65 -12.70 -6.22 0.26
CA THR A 65 -11.44 -5.72 -0.30
C THR A 65 -10.70 -6.81 -1.08
N ALA A 66 -10.62 -8.02 -0.52
CA ALA A 66 -9.99 -9.16 -1.18
C ALA A 66 -10.67 -9.46 -2.53
N GLY A 67 -12.00 -9.54 -2.57
CA GLY A 67 -12.74 -9.76 -3.83
C GLY A 67 -12.60 -8.61 -4.84
N MET A 68 -12.52 -7.36 -4.37
CA MET A 68 -12.28 -6.20 -5.22
C MET A 68 -10.89 -6.26 -5.87
N ILE A 69 -9.86 -6.61 -5.11
CA ILE A 69 -8.48 -6.74 -5.61
C ILE A 69 -8.36 -7.94 -6.56
N ASP A 70 -8.92 -9.09 -6.20
CA ASP A 70 -8.87 -10.33 -7.00
C ASP A 70 -9.48 -10.17 -8.40
N THR A 71 -10.52 -9.35 -8.51
CA THR A 71 -11.21 -9.10 -9.79
C THR A 71 -10.76 -7.81 -10.50
N MET A 72 -9.77 -7.11 -9.94
CA MET A 72 -9.27 -5.85 -10.49
C MET A 72 -8.60 -6.08 -11.84
N LYS A 73 -8.89 -5.20 -12.81
CA LYS A 73 -8.23 -5.17 -14.12
C LYS A 73 -7.30 -3.97 -14.21
N MET A 74 -6.02 -4.23 -14.42
CA MET A 74 -5.02 -3.19 -14.64
C MET A 74 -5.00 -2.79 -16.12
N HIS A 75 -5.03 -1.49 -16.40
CA HIS A 75 -4.91 -0.96 -17.76
C HIS A 75 -3.45 -0.59 -18.04
N GLU A 76 -2.60 -1.60 -18.29
CA GLU A 76 -1.14 -1.47 -18.40
C GLU A 76 -0.69 -0.35 -19.35
N GLU A 77 -1.27 -0.26 -20.55
CA GLU A 77 -0.95 0.81 -21.51
C GLU A 77 -1.22 2.21 -20.96
N THR A 78 -2.33 2.37 -20.23
CA THR A 78 -2.66 3.65 -19.60
C THR A 78 -1.69 3.96 -18.47
N LEU A 79 -1.35 2.96 -17.66
CA LEU A 79 -0.39 3.12 -16.56
C LEU A 79 1.00 3.47 -17.09
N ALA A 80 1.48 2.78 -18.12
CA ALA A 80 2.77 3.06 -18.77
C ALA A 80 2.81 4.48 -19.35
N ARG A 81 1.76 4.90 -20.07
CA ARG A 81 1.65 6.27 -20.61
C ARG A 81 1.61 7.33 -19.52
N GLN A 82 0.93 7.08 -18.40
CA GLN A 82 0.87 8.01 -17.28
C GLN A 82 2.16 8.05 -16.47
N ALA A 83 2.91 6.94 -16.39
CA ALA A 83 4.20 6.88 -15.71
C ALA A 83 5.25 7.80 -16.36
N THR A 84 5.13 8.08 -17.66
CA THR A 84 5.99 9.02 -18.38
C THR A 84 5.38 10.42 -18.53
N ALA A 85 4.13 10.62 -18.09
CA ALA A 85 3.45 11.90 -18.24
C ALA A 85 3.94 12.93 -17.21
N GLY A 86 3.85 14.22 -17.55
CA GLY A 86 4.06 15.31 -16.59
C GLY A 86 5.48 15.45 -16.05
N PHE A 87 6.51 15.11 -16.84
CA PHE A 87 7.92 15.22 -16.44
C PHE A 87 8.27 14.35 -15.20
N ALA A 88 7.61 13.20 -15.03
CA ALA A 88 7.85 12.28 -13.89
C ALA A 88 9.32 11.88 -13.71
N MET A 89 10.10 11.90 -14.80
CA MET A 89 11.54 11.61 -14.81
C MET A 89 12.43 12.81 -14.46
N ALA A 90 11.86 13.96 -14.08
CA ALA A 90 12.59 15.19 -13.71
C ALA A 90 13.68 14.92 -12.68
N THR A 91 13.33 14.19 -11.62
CA THR A 91 14.23 13.93 -10.51
C THR A 91 15.43 13.11 -10.97
N GLU A 92 15.19 12.07 -11.77
CA GLU A 92 16.27 11.21 -12.26
C GLU A 92 17.16 11.92 -13.28
N LEU A 93 16.58 12.77 -14.13
CA LEU A 93 17.38 13.64 -14.98
C LEU A 93 18.29 14.55 -14.14
N ALA A 94 17.77 15.17 -13.08
CA ALA A 94 18.57 16.02 -12.20
C ALA A 94 19.69 15.24 -11.50
N ASP A 95 19.40 14.05 -10.98
CA ASP A 95 20.41 13.19 -10.35
C ASP A 95 21.47 12.74 -11.36
N THR A 96 21.08 12.45 -12.60
CA THR A 96 22.02 12.13 -13.68
C THR A 96 22.94 13.30 -14.00
N LEU A 97 22.44 14.54 -14.06
CA LEU A 97 23.29 15.72 -14.26
C LEU A 97 24.31 15.89 -13.12
N VAL A 98 23.91 15.64 -11.87
CA VAL A 98 24.83 15.66 -10.71
C VAL A 98 25.89 14.57 -10.85
N ARG A 99 25.49 13.32 -11.10
CA ARG A 99 26.40 12.16 -11.17
C ARG A 99 27.37 12.24 -12.34
N ARG A 100 26.91 12.68 -13.51
CA ARG A 100 27.73 12.76 -14.73
C ARG A 100 28.59 14.00 -14.79
N CYS A 101 28.05 15.16 -14.40
CA CYS A 101 28.70 16.46 -14.63
C CYS A 101 29.29 17.08 -13.36
N GLY A 102 29.05 16.50 -12.18
CA GLY A 102 29.58 17.00 -10.91
C GLY A 102 29.01 18.35 -10.46
N ILE A 103 27.87 18.79 -11.00
CA ILE A 103 27.21 20.02 -10.59
C ILE A 103 26.44 19.82 -9.28
N SER A 104 26.15 20.92 -8.57
CA SER A 104 25.31 20.83 -7.37
C SER A 104 23.88 20.41 -7.73
N PHE A 105 23.23 19.63 -6.86
CA PHE A 105 21.82 19.24 -7.06
C PHE A 105 20.90 20.45 -7.21
N ARG A 106 21.18 21.55 -6.49
CA ARG A 106 20.44 22.81 -6.65
C ARG A 106 20.48 23.31 -8.09
N THR A 107 21.66 23.30 -8.71
CA THR A 107 21.83 23.72 -10.11
C THR A 107 21.12 22.76 -11.05
N ALA A 108 21.30 21.45 -10.87
CA ALA A 108 20.62 20.44 -11.68
C ALA A 108 19.10 20.57 -11.62
N HIS A 109 18.54 20.74 -10.42
CA HIS A 109 17.11 20.93 -10.20
C HIS A 109 16.56 22.20 -10.88
N GLN A 110 17.32 23.30 -10.86
CA GLN A 110 16.90 24.53 -11.55
C GLN A 110 16.92 24.39 -13.08
N ILE A 111 17.91 23.68 -13.63
CA ILE A 111 17.98 23.36 -15.06
C ILE A 111 16.75 22.55 -15.46
N VAL A 112 16.51 21.42 -14.78
CA VAL A 112 15.39 20.53 -15.06
C VAL A 112 14.04 21.24 -14.85
N GLY A 113 13.89 22.04 -13.80
CA GLY A 113 12.66 22.81 -13.56
C GLY A 113 12.40 23.89 -14.63
N THR A 114 13.42 24.35 -15.33
CA THR A 114 13.27 25.24 -16.49
C THR A 114 12.83 24.47 -17.72
N LEU A 115 13.44 23.30 -17.96
CA LEU A 115 13.06 22.41 -19.06
C LEU A 115 11.63 21.88 -18.91
N ALA A 116 11.18 21.57 -17.69
CA ALA A 116 9.82 21.11 -17.40
C ALA A 116 8.74 22.12 -17.81
N ARG A 117 9.07 23.40 -17.93
CA ARG A 117 8.15 24.46 -18.37
C ARG A 117 8.06 24.61 -19.89
N MET A 118 8.97 23.99 -20.63
CA MET A 118 9.07 24.13 -22.09
C MET A 118 8.17 23.16 -22.87
N ASP A 119 7.42 22.28 -22.18
CA ASP A 119 6.53 21.26 -22.78
C ASP A 119 7.17 20.46 -23.93
N ALA A 120 8.48 20.21 -23.79
CA ALA A 120 9.30 19.50 -24.78
C ALA A 120 10.19 18.48 -24.08
N VAL A 121 10.54 17.41 -24.79
CA VAL A 121 11.49 16.40 -24.30
C VAL A 121 12.88 17.03 -24.23
N PRO A 122 13.58 16.98 -23.08
CA PRO A 122 14.95 17.46 -22.97
C PRO A 122 15.88 16.77 -23.96
N SER A 123 16.61 17.57 -24.74
CA SER A 123 17.77 17.14 -25.51
C SER A 123 19.06 17.71 -24.93
N LEU A 124 20.21 17.17 -25.31
CA LEU A 124 21.51 17.69 -24.86
C LEU A 124 21.65 19.19 -25.13
N TRP A 125 21.20 19.64 -26.30
CA TRP A 125 21.22 21.06 -26.65
C TRP A 125 20.38 21.91 -25.71
N THR A 126 19.15 21.50 -25.39
CA THR A 126 18.28 22.27 -24.47
C THR A 126 18.86 22.32 -23.06
N ILE A 127 19.47 21.23 -22.59
CA ILE A 127 20.13 21.16 -21.29
C ILE A 127 21.35 22.08 -21.26
N ASP A 128 22.18 22.05 -22.29
CA ASP A 128 23.36 22.90 -22.41
C ASP A 128 23.02 24.38 -22.48
N GLU A 129 22.05 24.79 -23.29
CA GLU A 129 21.66 26.20 -23.38
C GLU A 129 21.06 26.69 -22.06
N THR A 130 20.26 25.86 -21.40
CA THR A 130 19.71 26.18 -20.07
C THR A 130 20.85 26.30 -19.06
N CYS A 131 21.78 25.36 -19.02
CA CYS A 131 22.94 25.40 -18.11
C CYS A 131 23.86 26.59 -18.38
N PHE A 132 24.11 26.90 -19.65
CA PHE A 132 24.97 28.00 -20.07
C PHE A 132 24.38 29.34 -19.65
N SER A 133 23.07 29.55 -19.83
CA SER A 133 22.39 30.77 -19.38
C SER A 133 22.47 30.99 -17.86
N MET A 134 22.59 29.91 -17.08
CA MET A 134 22.61 29.94 -15.62
C MET A 134 24.02 30.00 -15.02
N THR A 135 25.00 29.37 -15.67
CA THR A 135 26.33 29.10 -15.09
C THR A 135 27.49 29.49 -16.00
N GLY A 136 27.24 29.82 -17.26
CA GLY A 136 28.25 30.08 -18.28
C GLY A 136 29.00 28.83 -18.75
N ARG A 137 28.53 27.62 -18.40
CA ARG A 137 29.16 26.34 -18.77
C ARG A 137 28.15 25.44 -19.47
N ARG A 138 28.66 24.56 -20.34
CA ARG A 138 27.89 23.48 -20.95
C ARG A 138 28.18 22.16 -20.23
N LEU A 139 27.16 21.33 -20.07
CA LEU A 139 27.30 20.03 -19.41
C LEU A 139 27.88 18.98 -20.36
N SER A 140 27.74 19.15 -21.67
CA SER A 140 28.44 18.33 -22.67
C SER A 140 29.96 18.38 -22.50
N ASP A 141 30.53 19.55 -22.19
CA ASP A 141 31.96 19.71 -21.88
C ASP A 141 32.39 18.95 -20.61
N SER A 142 31.42 18.57 -19.77
CA SER A 142 31.61 17.87 -18.50
C SER A 142 31.21 16.39 -18.58
N GLY A 143 31.04 15.84 -19.79
CA GLY A 143 30.79 14.42 -20.01
C GLY A 143 29.32 14.00 -20.06
N LEU A 144 28.39 14.94 -20.24
CA LEU A 144 27.00 14.61 -20.57
C LEU A 144 26.87 14.27 -22.07
N ASP A 145 26.21 13.16 -22.38
CA ASP A 145 25.88 12.75 -23.74
C ASP A 145 24.37 12.48 -23.91
N GLU A 146 23.93 12.31 -25.16
CA GLU A 146 22.52 12.05 -25.49
C GLU A 146 22.03 10.72 -24.91
N GLN A 147 22.93 9.74 -24.76
CA GLN A 147 22.60 8.43 -24.21
C GLN A 147 22.23 8.54 -22.73
N ALA A 148 23.01 9.27 -21.93
CA ALA A 148 22.73 9.50 -20.52
C ALA A 148 21.40 10.21 -20.30
N ILE A 149 21.01 11.12 -21.20
CA ILE A 149 19.71 11.80 -21.15
C ILE A 149 18.59 10.81 -21.49
N THR A 150 18.78 10.02 -22.54
CA THR A 150 17.80 8.99 -22.96
C THR A 150 17.57 7.97 -21.85
N ASP A 151 18.64 7.49 -21.22
CA ASP A 151 18.58 6.53 -20.12
C ASP A 151 17.89 7.13 -18.89
N ALA A 152 18.18 8.39 -18.56
CA ALA A 152 17.53 9.09 -17.43
C ALA A 152 16.04 9.38 -17.66
N LEU A 153 15.60 9.39 -18.93
CA LEU A 153 14.20 9.57 -19.31
C LEU A 153 13.48 8.24 -19.57
N ASP A 154 14.17 7.10 -19.46
CA ASP A 154 13.55 5.77 -19.53
C ASP A 154 13.03 5.33 -18.14
N PRO A 155 11.70 5.24 -17.94
CA PRO A 155 11.12 4.82 -16.67
C PRO A 155 11.49 3.38 -16.28
N VAL A 156 11.74 2.50 -17.25
CA VAL A 156 12.02 1.08 -16.97
C VAL A 156 13.41 0.92 -16.38
N SER A 157 14.41 1.52 -17.01
CA SER A 157 15.78 1.57 -16.50
C SER A 157 15.82 2.16 -15.09
N GLU A 158 15.10 3.26 -14.87
CA GLU A 158 15.09 3.94 -13.58
C GLU A 158 14.40 3.14 -12.47
N ILE A 159 13.28 2.48 -12.77
CA ILE A 159 12.68 1.56 -11.81
C ILE A 159 13.66 0.44 -11.45
N GLY A 160 14.38 -0.09 -12.43
CA GLY A 160 15.40 -1.13 -12.24
C GLY A 160 16.61 -0.67 -11.40
N SER A 161 16.98 0.61 -11.47
CA SER A 161 18.11 1.19 -10.74
C SER A 161 17.83 1.35 -9.23
N ARG A 162 16.55 1.52 -8.86
CA ARG A 162 16.09 1.78 -7.48
C ARG A 162 15.98 0.50 -6.64
N ALA A 163 17.13 -0.05 -6.29
CA ALA A 163 17.26 -1.21 -5.42
C ALA A 163 17.18 -0.88 -3.91
N SER A 164 17.25 -1.91 -3.06
CA SER A 164 17.24 -1.86 -1.59
C SER A 164 15.90 -1.37 -1.00
N GLY A 165 14.82 -2.08 -1.31
CA GLY A 165 13.47 -1.72 -0.86
C GLY A 165 12.74 -0.71 -1.75
N GLY A 166 13.34 -0.39 -2.91
CA GLY A 166 12.69 0.38 -3.97
C GLY A 166 11.84 -0.49 -4.91
N PRO A 167 11.30 0.11 -5.98
CA PRO A 167 10.38 -0.55 -6.92
C PRO A 167 11.07 -1.49 -7.92
N ALA A 168 12.39 -1.68 -7.84
CA ALA A 168 13.12 -2.56 -8.74
C ALA A 168 12.52 -3.98 -8.74
N PRO A 169 12.36 -4.64 -9.91
CA PRO A 169 11.71 -5.96 -9.98
C PRO A 169 12.32 -7.01 -9.06
N GLY A 170 13.65 -7.00 -8.89
CA GLY A 170 14.34 -7.90 -7.97
C GLY A 170 13.99 -7.66 -6.50
N ASP A 171 13.84 -6.40 -6.09
CA ASP A 171 13.43 -6.06 -4.71
C ASP A 171 11.96 -6.35 -4.45
N VAL A 172 11.09 -6.06 -5.42
CA VAL A 172 9.66 -6.40 -5.33
C VAL A 172 9.49 -7.90 -5.21
N ALA A 173 10.19 -8.70 -6.03
CA ALA A 173 10.17 -10.16 -5.94
C ALA A 173 10.65 -10.65 -4.56
N ARG A 174 11.74 -10.07 -4.03
CA ARG A 174 12.23 -10.37 -2.68
C ARG A 174 11.19 -10.08 -1.60
N VAL A 175 10.48 -8.95 -1.69
CA VAL A 175 9.43 -8.56 -0.73
C VAL A 175 8.22 -9.48 -0.83
N ILE A 176 7.82 -9.89 -2.04
CA ILE A 176 6.75 -10.88 -2.24
C ILE A 176 7.10 -12.18 -1.52
N THR A 177 8.32 -12.70 -1.69
CA THR A 177 8.77 -13.91 -0.99
C THR A 177 8.74 -13.76 0.54
N ILE A 178 9.04 -12.57 1.07
CA ILE A 178 8.93 -12.31 2.52
C ILE A 178 7.47 -12.43 2.96
N PHE A 179 6.54 -11.75 2.26
CA PHE A 179 5.12 -11.80 2.60
C PHE A 179 4.50 -13.17 2.42
N GLU A 180 4.90 -13.94 1.42
CA GLU A 180 4.46 -15.34 1.27
C GLU A 180 4.88 -16.19 2.47
N ASN A 181 6.12 -16.04 2.94
CA ASN A 181 6.62 -16.75 4.12
C ASN A 181 5.90 -16.33 5.41
N GLU A 182 5.60 -15.04 5.58
CA GLU A 182 4.81 -14.55 6.71
C GLU A 182 3.38 -15.07 6.67
N LEU A 183 2.75 -15.04 5.50
CA LEU A 183 1.40 -15.59 5.29
C LEU A 183 1.34 -17.08 5.65
N GLN A 184 2.33 -17.88 5.25
CA GLN A 184 2.38 -19.29 5.62
C GLN A 184 2.46 -19.49 7.15
N LYS A 185 3.27 -18.69 7.85
CA LYS A 185 3.35 -18.74 9.32
C LYS A 185 2.01 -18.39 9.96
N ASP A 186 1.33 -17.37 9.45
CA ASP A 186 0.04 -16.93 9.96
C ASP A 186 -1.05 -17.99 9.72
N LEU A 187 -1.06 -18.64 8.55
CA LEU A 187 -1.98 -19.73 8.25
C LEU A 187 -1.78 -20.93 9.18
N ILE A 188 -0.53 -21.33 9.43
CA ILE A 188 -0.21 -22.40 10.38
C ILE A 188 -0.67 -22.00 11.79
N ALA A 189 -0.37 -20.77 12.23
CA ALA A 189 -0.77 -20.29 13.55
C ALA A 189 -2.30 -20.25 13.70
N LEU A 190 -3.02 -19.88 12.65
CA LEU A 190 -4.49 -19.89 12.61
C LEU A 190 -5.03 -21.32 12.72
N ASP A 191 -4.51 -22.26 11.92
CA ASP A 191 -4.94 -23.66 11.95
C ASP A 191 -4.76 -24.29 13.34
N VAL A 192 -3.59 -24.06 13.96
CA VAL A 192 -3.33 -24.52 15.33
C VAL A 192 -4.35 -23.96 16.32
N ARG A 193 -4.71 -22.67 16.22
CA ARG A 193 -5.71 -22.05 17.11
C ARG A 193 -7.11 -22.64 16.87
N CYS A 194 -7.51 -22.79 15.61
CA CYS A 194 -8.80 -23.38 15.24
C CYS A 194 -8.92 -24.83 15.74
N ASN A 195 -7.89 -25.64 15.55
CA ASN A 195 -7.86 -27.02 16.00
C ASN A 195 -7.98 -27.12 17.52
N ARG A 196 -7.27 -26.28 18.27
CA ARG A 196 -7.40 -26.22 19.75
C ARG A 196 -8.82 -25.90 20.20
N VAL A 197 -9.50 -24.95 19.54
CA VAL A 197 -10.90 -24.60 19.87
C VAL A 197 -11.84 -25.75 19.54
N ASN A 198 -11.67 -26.38 18.38
CA ASN A 198 -12.48 -27.52 17.95
C ASN A 198 -12.29 -28.73 18.88
N ASP A 199 -11.06 -29.02 19.31
CA ASP A 199 -10.75 -30.09 20.26
C ASP A 199 -11.42 -29.85 21.61
N ALA A 200 -11.30 -28.64 22.15
CA ALA A 200 -11.98 -28.27 23.39
C ALA A 200 -13.50 -28.41 23.30
N ALA A 201 -14.09 -27.99 22.16
CA ALA A 201 -15.52 -28.15 21.90
C ALA A 201 -15.94 -29.63 21.84
N ARG A 202 -15.14 -30.49 21.18
CA ARG A 202 -15.39 -31.95 21.14
C ARG A 202 -15.30 -32.59 22.52
N MET A 203 -14.31 -32.20 23.32
CA MET A 203 -14.16 -32.68 24.71
C MET A 203 -15.37 -32.29 25.56
N LEU A 204 -15.85 -31.05 25.42
CA LEU A 204 -17.04 -30.57 26.11
C LEU A 204 -18.29 -31.37 25.72
N ASP A 205 -18.54 -31.57 24.42
CA ASP A 205 -19.69 -32.36 23.95
C ASP A 205 -19.63 -33.80 24.45
N HIS A 206 -18.44 -34.42 24.42
CA HIS A 206 -18.25 -35.76 24.97
C HIS A 206 -18.61 -35.84 26.46
N GLU A 207 -18.13 -34.89 27.27
CA GLU A 207 -18.38 -34.84 28.71
C GLU A 207 -19.87 -34.62 29.02
N VAL A 208 -20.53 -33.71 28.29
CA VAL A 208 -21.97 -33.47 28.41
C VAL A 208 -22.74 -34.76 28.13
N ARG A 209 -22.49 -35.43 27.00
CA ARG A 209 -23.15 -36.70 26.65
C ARG A 209 -22.92 -37.79 27.69
N ARG A 210 -21.70 -37.91 28.21
CA ARG A 210 -21.36 -38.88 29.26
C ARG A 210 -22.20 -38.66 30.52
N ARG A 211 -22.33 -37.41 30.97
CA ARG A 211 -23.13 -37.07 32.17
C ARG A 211 -24.63 -37.20 31.94
N THR A 212 -25.14 -36.81 30.78
CA THR A 212 -26.57 -36.99 30.45
C THR A 212 -26.98 -38.46 30.44
N ARG A 213 -26.11 -39.35 29.94
CA ARG A 213 -26.34 -40.81 29.99
C ARG A 213 -26.36 -41.38 31.41
N MET A 214 -25.54 -40.87 32.34
CA MET A 214 -25.59 -41.31 33.73
C MET A 214 -26.88 -40.88 34.43
N ILE A 215 -27.38 -39.67 34.14
CA ILE A 215 -28.61 -39.14 34.76
C ILE A 215 -29.87 -39.86 34.26
N SER A 216 -29.85 -40.42 33.05
CA SER A 216 -30.99 -41.14 32.46
C SER A 216 -31.05 -42.64 32.81
N VAL A 217 -30.05 -43.15 33.53
CA VAL A 217 -29.95 -44.56 33.99
C VAL A 217 -30.27 -44.69 35.49
N VAL A 218 -30.50 -43.58 36.19
CA VAL A 218 -30.96 -43.53 37.60
C VAL A 218 -32.44 -43.20 37.62
#